data_AF-A0A3E0N7Y2-F1
#
_entry.id   AF-A0A3E0N7Y2-F1
#
_cell.length_a   1.000
_cell.length_b   1.000
_cell.length_c   1.000
_cell.angle_alpha   90.00
_cell.angle_beta   90.00
_cell.angle_gamma   90.00
#
_symmetry.space_group_name_H-M   'P 1'
#
loop_
_entity.id
_entity.type
_entity.pdbx_description
1 polymer ?
#
loop_
_entity_poly.entity_id
_entity_poly.type
_entity_poly.pdbx_seq_one_letter_code
_entity_poly.pdbx_strand_id
1 'polypeptide(L)' 'MRNYFRVVDKSNEPGIENVAAVVRALIESNPTISELRPPERQPRGGYSLLLDVPDEDVEVVLKHLRDSDLLPCI' A
#
# COMPACT_ATOMS: atom_id res chain seq x y z
N MET A 1 -4.11 1.16 -17.96
CA MET A 1 -3.53 2.39 -17.38
C MET A 1 -2.72 1.97 -16.15
N ARG A 2 -1.90 2.85 -15.57
CA ARG A 2 -1.14 2.55 -14.35
C ARG A 2 -1.74 3.33 -13.19
N ASN A 3 -2.13 2.62 -12.13
CA ASN A 3 -2.79 3.20 -10.96
C ASN A 3 -1.80 3.40 -9.83
N TYR A 4 -1.84 4.57 -9.21
CA TYR A 4 -0.95 4.98 -8.13
C TYR A 4 -1.74 5.09 -6.82
N PHE A 5 -1.34 4.33 -5.80
CA PHE A 5 -2.00 4.33 -4.50
C PHE A 5 -1.14 5.02 -3.46
N ARG A 6 -1.71 5.97 -2.73
CA ARG A 6 -1.16 6.41 -1.43
C ARG A 6 -1.86 5.62 -0.34
N VAL A 7 -1.13 5.13 0.65
CA VAL A 7 -1.70 4.27 1.70
C VAL A 7 -1.41 4.84 3.07
N VAL A 8 -2.44 5.19 3.84
CA VAL A 8 -2.31 5.79 5.17
C VAL A 8 -2.72 4.77 6.23
N ASP A 9 -1.79 4.43 7.13
CA ASP A 9 -2.09 3.70 8.37
C ASP A 9 -2.79 4.65 9.35
N LYS A 10 -4.02 4.31 9.75
CA LYS A 10 -4.83 5.11 10.69
C LYS A 10 -4.61 4.76 12.16
N SER A 11 -3.86 3.68 12.44
CA SER A 11 -3.74 3.11 13.78
C SER A 11 -2.85 3.95 14.71
N ASN A 12 -2.06 4.89 14.16
CA ASN A 12 -1.20 5.81 14.91
C ASN A 12 -0.16 5.12 15.82
N GLU A 13 -0.02 3.80 15.68
CA GLU A 13 1.00 2.98 16.33
C GLU A 13 2.32 3.07 15.54
N PRO A 14 3.48 2.95 16.20
CA PRO A 14 4.79 3.01 15.56
C PRO A 14 5.05 1.74 14.73
N GLY A 15 4.37 1.59 13.59
CA GLY A 15 4.33 0.35 12.80
C GLY A 15 4.81 0.50 11.36
N ILE A 16 5.97 1.14 11.11
CA ILE A 16 6.66 1.06 9.80
C ILE A 16 6.72 -0.39 9.33
N GLU A 17 6.95 -1.30 10.28
CA GLU A 17 7.10 -2.72 10.06
C GLU A 17 5.84 -3.37 9.47
N ASN A 18 4.64 -2.81 9.73
CA ASN A 18 3.40 -3.40 9.25
C ASN A 18 3.08 -3.01 7.80
N VAL A 19 3.23 -1.73 7.42
CA VAL A 19 2.91 -1.29 6.05
C VAL A 19 3.89 -1.85 5.02
N ALA A 20 5.20 -1.82 5.32
CA ALA A 20 6.20 -2.39 4.43
C ALA A 20 6.03 -3.92 4.28
N ALA A 21 5.67 -4.63 5.36
CA ALA A 21 5.40 -6.06 5.31
C ALA A 21 4.14 -6.38 4.49
N VAL A 22 3.04 -5.64 4.67
CA VAL A 22 1.81 -5.82 3.89
C VAL A 22 2.05 -5.57 2.40
N VAL A 23 2.76 -4.49 2.06
CA VAL A 23 3.09 -4.17 0.66
C VAL A 23 3.99 -5.25 0.04
N ARG A 24 4.98 -5.72 0.81
CA ARG A 24 5.86 -6.78 0.34
C ARG A 24 5.09 -8.09 0.10
N ALA A 25 4.21 -8.48 1.03
CA ALA A 25 3.35 -9.64 0.88
C ALA A 25 2.41 -9.53 -0.33
N LEU A 26 1.90 -8.32 -0.60
CA LEU A 26 1.06 -8.03 -1.77
C LEU A 26 1.83 -8.20 -3.08
N ILE A 27 3.07 -7.70 -3.15
CA ILE A 27 3.95 -7.84 -4.33
C ILE A 27 4.40 -9.29 -4.52
N GLU A 28 4.73 -9.99 -3.43
CA GLU A 28 5.09 -11.42 -3.48
C GLU A 28 3.93 -12.28 -3.97
N SER A 29 2.69 -11.92 -3.62
CA SER A 29 1.49 -12.63 -4.06
C SER A 29 1.05 -12.25 -5.47
N ASN A 30 1.46 -11.07 -5.97
CA ASN A 30 1.06 -10.54 -7.27
C ASN A 30 2.29 -9.97 -8.00
N PRO A 31 3.00 -10.78 -8.81
CA PRO A 31 4.24 -10.38 -9.47
C PRO A 31 4.05 -9.27 -10.53
N THR A 32 2.80 -8.98 -10.89
CA THR A 32 2.41 -7.87 -11.78
C THR A 32 2.40 -6.51 -11.08
N ILE A 33 2.38 -6.50 -9.74
CA ILE A 33 2.47 -5.29 -8.93
C ILE A 33 3.93 -4.98 -8.66
N SER A 34 4.32 -3.72 -8.84
CA SER A 34 5.68 -3.27 -8.53
C SER A 34 5.67 -2.08 -7.57
N GLU A 35 6.59 -2.07 -6.61
CA GLU A 35 6.82 -0.90 -5.78
C GLU A 35 7.63 0.14 -6.57
N LEU A 36 7.07 1.34 -6.72
CA LEU A 36 7.76 2.48 -7.34
C LEU A 36 8.43 3.38 -6.30
N ARG A 37 7.83 3.49 -5.10
CA ARG A 37 8.46 4.15 -3.96
C ARG A 37 8.14 3.40 -2.67
N PRO A 38 9.15 3.23 -1.80
CA PRO A 38 8.97 2.58 -0.52
C PRO A 38 8.03 3.37 0.39
N PRO A 39 7.47 2.73 1.44
CA PRO A 39 6.65 3.41 2.42
C PRO A 39 7.44 4.48 3.18
N GLU A 40 7.06 5.74 2.99
CA GLU A 40 7.60 6.89 3.71
C GLU A 40 6.63 7.35 4.79
N ARG A 41 7.13 7.62 6.00
CA ARG A 41 6.31 8.11 7.11
C ARG A 41 5.86 9.54 6.84
N GLN A 42 4.57 9.81 6.95
CA GLN A 42 4.00 11.13 6.66
C GLN A 42 3.93 12.01 7.93
N PRO A 43 4.08 13.34 7.81
CA PRO A 43 4.12 14.26 8.97
C PRO A 43 2.85 14.27 9.82
N ARG A 44 1.71 13.86 9.24
CA ARG A 44 0.38 13.85 9.89
C ARG A 44 -0.04 12.46 10.38
N GLY A 45 0.90 11.54 10.50
CA GLY A 45 0.61 10.13 10.77
C GLY A 45 0.41 9.33 9.49
N GLY A 46 0.61 8.02 9.60
CA GLY A 46 0.54 7.05 8.52
C GLY A 46 1.74 7.06 7.57
N TYR A 47 1.56 6.37 6.44
CA TYR A 47 2.59 6.15 5.44
C TYR A 47 2.16 6.74 4.10
N SER A 48 3.10 6.78 3.17
CA SER A 48 2.82 6.91 1.75
C SER A 48 3.79 6.02 1.02
N LEU A 49 3.27 5.10 0.24
CA LEU A 49 4.04 4.36 -0.72
C LEU A 49 3.50 4.64 -2.11
N LEU A 50 4.17 4.15 -3.13
CA LEU A 50 3.72 4.25 -4.51
C LEU A 50 3.85 2.88 -5.16
N LEU A 51 2.74 2.33 -5.65
CA LEU A 51 2.71 1.08 -6.40
C LEU A 51 2.40 1.35 -7.87
N ASP A 52 3.02 0.57 -8.75
CA ASP A 52 2.58 0.34 -10.12
C ASP A 52 1.63 -0.84 -10.10
N VAL A 53 0.34 -0.58 -10.30
CA VAL A 53 -0.71 -1.62 -10.29
C VAL A 53 -1.42 -1.64 -11.64
N PRO A 54 -1.50 -2.80 -12.31
CA PRO A 54 -2.34 -3.00 -13.48
C PRO A 54 -3.83 -2.78 -13.15
N ASP A 55 -4.62 -2.29 -14.09
CA ASP A 55 -6.08 -2.09 -13.88
C ASP A 55 -6.81 -3.37 -13.41
N GLU A 56 -6.40 -4.54 -13.90
CA GLU A 56 -6.99 -5.83 -13.50
C GLU A 56 -6.76 -6.19 -12.02
N ASP A 57 -5.67 -5.67 -11.42
CA ASP A 57 -5.27 -5.98 -10.05
C ASP A 57 -5.69 -4.90 -9.04
N VAL A 58 -6.25 -3.77 -9.50
CA VAL A 58 -6.66 -2.65 -8.64
C VAL A 58 -7.62 -3.10 -7.54
N GLU A 59 -8.65 -3.88 -7.88
CA GLU A 59 -9.64 -4.38 -6.91
C GLU A 59 -9.00 -5.30 -5.87
N VAL A 60 -8.01 -6.11 -6.28
CA VAL A 60 -7.27 -7.02 -5.40
C VAL A 60 -6.43 -6.22 -4.40
N VAL A 61 -5.72 -5.20 -4.88
CA VAL A 61 -4.92 -4.29 -4.03
C VAL A 61 -5.82 -3.56 -3.05
N LEU A 62 -6.93 -2.98 -3.52
CA LEU A 62 -7.86 -2.26 -2.66
C LEU A 62 -8.45 -3.16 -1.56
N LYS A 63 -8.78 -4.40 -1.90
CA LYS A 63 -9.27 -5.39 -0.93
C LYS A 63 -8.19 -5.75 0.09
N HIS A 64 -6.98 -6.07 -0.38
CA HIS A 64 -5.87 -6.47 0.49
C HIS A 64 -5.47 -5.36 1.47
N LEU A 65 -5.44 -4.11 1.00
CA LEU A 65 -5.19 -2.95 1.85
C LEU A 65 -6.30 -2.79 2.92
N ARG A 66 -7.58 -2.93 2.55
CA ARG A 66 -8.69 -2.86 3.52
C ARG A 66 -8.65 -3.96 4.56
N ASP A 67 -8.34 -5.19 4.16
CA ASP A 67 -8.14 -6.33 5.09
C ASP A 67 -6.97 -6.09 6.06
N SER A 68 -6.03 -5.23 5.68
CA SER A 68 -4.85 -4.87 6.48
C SER A 68 -5.00 -3.55 7.24
N ASP A 69 -6.23 -3.02 7.38
CA ASP A 69 -6.53 -1.70 7.99
C ASP A 69 -5.84 -0.50 7.31
N LEU A 70 -5.35 -0.71 6.09
CA LEU A 70 -4.69 0.29 5.28
C LEU A 70 -5.70 0.95 4.34
N LEU A 71 -5.77 2.28 4.41
CA LEU A 71 -6.69 3.03 3.56
C LEU A 71 -5.99 3.63 2.36
N PRO A 72 -6.46 3.32 1.13
CA PRO A 72 -6.03 4.02 -0.06
C PRO A 72 -6.52 5.47 0.01
N CYS A 73 -5.60 6.42 0.09
CA CYS A 73 -5.85 7.83 -0.22
C CYS A 73 -5.76 8.00 -1.73
N ILE A 74 -6.91 8.31 -2.34
CA ILE A 74 -7.03 8.76 -3.73
C ILE A 74 -6.82 10.27 -3.76
#